data_AF-A0A925Q043-F1
#
_entry.id   AF-A0A925Q043-F1
#
_cell.length_a   1.000
_cell.length_b   1.000
_cell.length_c   1.000
_cell.angle_alpha   90.00
_cell.angle_beta   90.00
_cell.angle_gamma   90.00
#
_symmetry.space_group_name_H-M   'P 1'
#
loop_
_entity.id
_entity.type
_entity.pdbx_description
1 polymer ?
#
loop_
_entity_poly.entity_id
_entity_poly.type
_entity_poly.pdbx_seq_one_letter_code
_entity_poly.pdbx_strand_id
1 'polypeptide(L)'
;MKRNIFFLLLIAGAAVLIGVARKPAPPAPSLSATSSRAERQPKQPTKPVARQLANAAVEAAAASQNRDRQVALEIESALMSKDAGRRETAFAVLLPELLRTEPARVVDMVARQPAGEPRETLRDEVARQWITRDTESAVAWL
;
A
#
# COMPACT_ATOMS: atom_id res chain seq x y z
N MET A 1 -24.31 30.31 -9.94
CA MET A 1 -23.67 29.45 -10.96
C MET A 1 -23.78 28.01 -10.47
N LYS A 2 -24.85 27.27 -10.80
CA LYS A 2 -25.00 26.32 -11.93
C LYS A 2 -23.88 25.26 -12.05
N ARG A 3 -24.16 24.08 -11.45
CA ARG A 3 -23.98 22.66 -11.86
C ARG A 3 -22.68 22.27 -12.59
N ASN A 4 -22.07 21.15 -12.15
CA ASN A 4 -21.93 19.97 -13.01
C ASN A 4 -21.76 18.67 -12.19
N ILE A 5 -22.73 17.78 -12.42
CA ILE A 5 -22.75 16.34 -12.17
C ILE A 5 -22.38 15.67 -13.52
N PHE A 6 -21.97 14.40 -13.49
CA PHE A 6 -21.43 13.53 -14.57
C PHE A 6 -19.88 13.54 -14.56
N PHE A 7 -19.22 12.45 -14.18
CA PHE A 7 -19.21 11.19 -14.92
C PHE A 7 -19.11 9.94 -14.04
N LEU A 8 -19.81 8.90 -14.47
CA LEU A 8 -19.95 7.58 -13.90
C LEU A 8 -19.55 6.61 -15.01
N LEU A 9 -18.50 5.80 -14.83
CA LEU A 9 -18.14 4.57 -15.58
C LEU A 9 -16.81 4.05 -14.98
N LEU A 10 -16.68 2.90 -14.30
CA LEU A 10 -16.96 1.48 -14.62
C LEU A 10 -16.11 0.90 -15.76
N ILE A 11 -14.98 0.26 -15.41
CA ILE A 11 -14.32 -0.91 -16.07
C ILE A 11 -13.48 -1.58 -14.94
N ALA A 12 -13.70 -2.80 -14.42
CA ALA A 12 -14.00 -4.13 -14.96
C ALA A 12 -12.81 -4.81 -15.70
N GLY A 13 -11.96 -5.50 -14.94
CA GLY A 13 -11.34 -6.77 -15.33
C GLY A 13 -10.09 -6.74 -16.23
N ALA A 14 -9.10 -7.57 -15.89
CA ALA A 14 -8.72 -8.75 -16.67
C ALA A 14 -7.40 -9.33 -16.16
N ALA A 15 -7.38 -10.66 -16.07
CA ALA A 15 -6.23 -11.49 -15.74
C ALA A 15 -5.38 -11.81 -16.99
N VAL A 16 -4.34 -12.62 -16.75
CA VAL A 16 -3.69 -13.60 -17.67
C VAL A 16 -2.28 -13.26 -18.19
N LEU A 17 -1.33 -14.00 -17.60
CA LEU A 17 -0.20 -14.76 -18.19
C LEU A 17 0.36 -14.36 -19.56
N ILE A 18 1.69 -14.15 -19.59
CA ILE A 18 2.52 -14.57 -20.73
C ILE A 18 3.76 -15.31 -20.20
N GLY A 19 3.82 -16.60 -20.52
CA GLY A 19 5.02 -17.41 -20.43
C GLY A 19 5.87 -17.28 -21.69
N VAL A 20 7.17 -17.53 -21.55
CA VAL A 20 8.09 -17.78 -22.68
C VAL A 20 8.90 -19.04 -22.37
N ALA A 21 8.54 -20.11 -23.09
CA ALA A 21 9.37 -21.26 -23.47
C ALA A 21 10.26 -20.83 -24.67
N ARG A 22 11.42 -21.41 -25.07
CA ARG A 22 12.12 -22.70 -24.91
C ARG A 22 13.44 -22.57 -25.71
N LYS A 23 14.46 -23.42 -25.46
CA LYS A 23 15.25 -24.11 -26.52
C LYS A 23 16.04 -25.33 -25.97
N PRO A 24 16.43 -26.32 -26.80
CA PRO A 24 16.42 -27.75 -26.42
C PRO A 24 17.78 -28.52 -26.49
N ALA A 25 17.80 -29.65 -25.76
CA ALA A 25 18.49 -30.97 -25.96
C ALA A 25 20.03 -31.04 -26.13
N PRO A 26 20.65 -32.14 -25.65
CA PRO A 26 20.71 -33.41 -26.41
C PRO A 26 20.29 -34.70 -25.63
N PRO A 27 20.06 -35.84 -26.32
CA PRO A 27 19.44 -37.04 -25.74
C PRO A 27 20.41 -38.14 -25.27
N ALA A 28 19.86 -39.02 -24.42
CA ALA A 28 20.18 -40.44 -24.15
C ALA A 28 20.63 -40.75 -22.70
N PRO A 29 20.44 -41.99 -22.18
CA PRO A 29 19.58 -43.10 -22.60
C PRO A 29 18.52 -43.48 -21.54
N SER A 30 17.42 -44.09 -21.99
CA SER A 30 16.33 -44.63 -21.19
C SER A 30 16.68 -45.96 -20.53
N LEU A 31 16.55 -46.05 -19.20
CA LEU A 31 16.46 -47.31 -18.45
C LEU A 31 15.35 -47.23 -17.40
N SER A 32 14.23 -47.87 -17.75
CA SER A 32 13.31 -48.66 -16.92
C SER A 32 12.89 -48.18 -15.52
N ALA A 33 11.64 -47.72 -15.47
CA ALA A 33 10.57 -48.17 -14.57
C ALA A 33 10.93 -48.68 -13.16
N THR A 34 10.57 -47.91 -12.12
CA THR A 34 9.50 -48.20 -11.12
C THR A 34 9.61 -47.24 -9.93
N SER A 35 8.47 -46.90 -9.31
CA SER A 35 8.34 -46.04 -8.11
C SER A 35 8.52 -44.54 -8.41
N SER A 36 7.51 -43.66 -8.37
CA SER A 36 6.54 -43.49 -7.31
C SER A 36 5.34 -42.74 -7.90
N ARG A 37 4.40 -43.49 -8.48
CA ARG A 37 3.01 -43.02 -8.68
C ARG A 37 2.27 -43.14 -7.35
N ALA A 38 2.83 -42.52 -6.32
CA ALA A 38 2.03 -42.07 -5.18
C ALA A 38 1.44 -40.74 -5.64
N GLU A 39 0.21 -40.79 -6.10
CA GLU A 39 -0.70 -39.66 -6.10
C GLU A 39 -0.64 -38.96 -4.74
N ARG A 40 0.29 -38.02 -4.58
CA ARG A 40 0.09 -36.91 -3.65
C ARG A 40 -0.99 -36.05 -4.27
N GLN A 41 -2.23 -36.51 -4.10
CA GLN A 41 -3.38 -35.61 -4.13
C GLN A 41 -2.97 -34.37 -3.34
N PRO A 42 -3.02 -33.16 -3.92
CA PRO A 42 -2.94 -31.97 -3.10
C PRO A 42 -4.16 -32.04 -2.19
N LYS A 43 -3.95 -32.47 -0.94
CA LYS A 43 -4.97 -32.42 0.10
C LYS A 43 -5.42 -30.97 0.13
N GLN A 44 -6.60 -30.71 -0.43
CA GLN A 44 -7.24 -29.42 -0.37
C GLN A 44 -7.18 -28.96 1.08
N PRO A 45 -6.75 -27.72 1.37
CA PRO A 45 -6.77 -27.23 2.74
C PRO A 45 -8.19 -27.43 3.26
N THR A 46 -8.29 -28.16 4.37
CA THR A 46 -9.55 -28.38 5.05
C THR A 46 -10.20 -27.00 5.21
N LYS A 47 -11.48 -26.86 4.80
CA LYS A 47 -12.24 -25.60 4.84
C LYS A 47 -12.02 -24.74 6.11
N PRO A 48 -11.77 -25.30 7.32
CA PRO A 48 -11.41 -24.51 8.51
C PRO A 48 -10.16 -23.63 8.36
N VAL A 49 -9.08 -24.12 7.74
CA VAL A 49 -7.80 -23.38 7.64
C VAL A 49 -7.90 -22.19 6.69
N ALA A 50 -8.54 -22.37 5.53
CA ALA A 50 -8.75 -21.28 4.58
C ALA A 50 -9.60 -20.14 5.18
N ARG A 51 -10.61 -20.50 5.99
CA ARG A 51 -11.45 -19.52 6.69
C ARG A 51 -10.70 -18.79 7.80
N GLN A 52 -9.85 -19.49 8.55
CA GLN A 52 -8.99 -18.87 9.57
C GLN A 52 -8.00 -17.87 8.96
N LEU A 53 -7.37 -18.22 7.83
CA LEU A 53 -6.45 -17.31 7.13
C LEU A 53 -7.18 -16.06 6.60
N ALA A 54 -8.39 -16.22 6.07
CA ALA A 54 -9.21 -15.09 5.63
C ALA A 54 -9.56 -14.15 6.79
N ASN A 55 -9.98 -14.71 7.94
CA ASN A 55 -10.29 -13.89 9.12
C ASN A 55 -9.05 -13.16 9.64
N ALA A 56 -7.90 -13.84 9.73
CA ALA A 56 -6.64 -13.23 10.17
C ALA A 56 -6.19 -12.09 9.24
N ALA A 57 -6.41 -12.22 7.92
CA ALA A 57 -6.11 -11.15 6.97
C ALA A 57 -7.01 -9.92 7.17
N VAL A 58 -8.30 -10.13 7.46
CA VAL A 58 -9.25 -9.04 7.76
C VAL A 58 -8.86 -8.33 9.06
N GLU A 59 -8.50 -9.07 10.10
CA GLU A 59 -8.03 -8.51 11.37
C GLU A 59 -6.73 -7.72 11.19
N ALA A 60 -5.78 -8.23 10.42
CA ALA A 60 -4.53 -7.54 10.12
C ALA A 60 -4.76 -6.23 9.35
N ALA A 61 -5.68 -6.23 8.37
CA ALA A 61 -6.05 -5.03 7.62
C ALA A 61 -6.77 -3.99 8.50
N ALA A 62 -7.66 -4.43 9.39
CA ALA A 62 -8.30 -3.54 10.35
C ALA A 62 -7.27 -2.95 11.33
N ALA A 63 -6.31 -3.75 11.78
CA ALA A 63 -5.22 -3.29 12.63
C ALA A 63 -4.30 -2.29 11.93
N SER A 64 -4.00 -2.48 10.64
CA SER A 64 -3.19 -1.51 9.87
C SER A 64 -3.93 -0.19 9.71
N GLN A 65 -5.21 -0.22 9.32
CA GLN A 65 -6.01 1.01 9.19
C GLN A 65 -6.12 1.78 10.51
N ASN A 66 -6.29 1.06 11.64
CA ASN A 66 -6.33 1.71 12.95
C ASN A 66 -4.98 2.34 13.31
N ARG A 67 -3.87 1.70 12.95
CA ARG A 67 -2.52 2.26 13.11
C ARG A 67 -2.33 3.51 12.26
N ASP A 68 -2.63 3.45 10.97
CA ASP A 68 -2.49 4.59 10.04
C ASP A 68 -3.33 5.79 10.51
N ARG A 69 -4.52 5.54 11.05
CA ARG A 69 -5.36 6.58 11.67
C ARG A 69 -4.70 7.21 12.90
N GLN A 70 -4.09 6.42 13.78
CA GLN A 70 -3.38 6.92 14.96
C GLN A 70 -2.15 7.74 14.56
N VAL A 71 -1.39 7.25 13.59
CA VAL A 71 -0.22 7.95 13.02
C VAL A 71 -0.63 9.32 12.48
N ALA A 72 -1.75 9.40 11.73
CA ALA A 72 -2.26 10.67 11.21
C ALA A 72 -2.62 11.66 12.32
N LEU A 73 -3.32 11.20 13.37
CA LEU A 73 -3.67 12.04 14.52
C LEU A 73 -2.44 12.55 15.27
N GLU A 74 -1.41 11.72 15.41
CA GLU A 74 -0.17 12.11 16.07
C GLU A 74 0.55 13.21 15.28
N ILE A 75 0.64 13.07 13.94
CA ILE A 75 1.22 14.10 13.06
C ILE A 75 0.43 15.42 13.19
N GLU A 76 -0.90 15.38 13.10
CA GLU A 76 -1.74 16.57 13.25
C GLU A 76 -1.55 17.23 14.62
N SER A 77 -1.45 16.44 15.69
CA SER A 77 -1.21 16.96 17.03
C SER A 77 0.20 17.54 17.20
N ALA A 78 1.20 16.96 16.54
CA ALA A 78 2.57 17.43 16.57
C ALA A 78 2.70 18.79 15.86
N LEU A 79 2.02 18.98 14.71
CA LEU A 79 1.98 20.26 14.00
C LEU A 79 1.53 21.42 14.88
N MET A 80 0.56 21.17 15.77
CA MET A 80 0.03 22.18 16.70
C MET A 80 0.85 22.30 18.00
N SER A 81 1.80 21.39 18.23
CA SER A 81 2.65 21.40 19.41
C SER A 81 3.70 22.50 19.30
N LYS A 82 4.00 23.18 20.42
CA LYS A 82 5.14 24.10 20.52
C LYS A 82 6.48 23.36 20.60
N ASP A 83 6.47 22.09 20.97
CA ASP A 83 7.64 21.22 21.06
C ASP A 83 8.21 20.91 19.66
N ALA A 84 9.42 21.42 19.39
CA ALA A 84 10.11 21.18 18.13
C ALA A 84 10.59 19.73 17.96
N GLY A 85 10.97 19.04 19.04
CA GLY A 85 11.39 17.64 18.97
C GLY A 85 10.24 16.70 18.63
N ARG A 86 9.02 17.03 19.11
CA ARG A 86 7.81 16.28 18.73
C ARG A 86 7.48 16.45 17.25
N ARG A 87 7.56 17.68 16.72
CA ARG A 87 7.38 17.95 15.28
C ARG A 87 8.40 17.20 14.44
N GLU A 88 9.66 17.28 14.84
CA GLU A 88 10.74 16.56 14.15
C GLU A 88 10.50 15.05 14.15
N THR A 89 10.11 14.46 15.28
CA THR A 89 9.80 13.03 15.35
C THR A 89 8.64 12.66 14.44
N ALA A 90 7.58 13.46 14.42
CA ALA A 90 6.44 13.24 13.54
C ALA A 90 6.85 13.30 12.07
N PHE A 91 7.66 14.27 11.66
CA PHE A 91 8.09 14.39 10.27
C PHE A 91 9.16 13.37 9.87
N ALA A 92 10.10 13.03 10.74
CA ALA A 92 11.19 12.12 10.41
C ALA A 92 10.76 10.64 10.45
N VAL A 93 9.79 10.29 11.29
CA VAL A 93 9.40 8.89 11.55
C VAL A 93 8.01 8.57 11.03
N LEU A 94 7.01 9.38 11.43
CA LEU A 94 5.60 9.06 11.21
C LEU A 94 5.12 9.43 9.81
N LEU A 95 5.51 10.61 9.32
CA LEU A 95 5.11 11.08 7.99
C LEU A 95 5.58 10.15 6.85
N PRO A 96 6.83 9.64 6.82
CA PRO A 96 7.25 8.69 5.81
C PRO A 96 6.52 7.35 5.91
N GLU A 97 6.13 6.93 7.12
CA GLU A 97 5.31 5.72 7.29
C GLU A 97 3.94 5.92 6.63
N LEU A 98 3.25 7.00 6.97
CA LEU A 98 1.91 7.29 6.48
C LEU A 98 1.88 7.57 4.98
N LEU A 99 2.88 8.28 4.44
CA LEU A 99 3.02 8.49 3.00
C LEU A 99 3.16 7.17 2.21
N ARG A 100 3.74 6.13 2.84
CA ARG A 100 3.91 4.82 2.21
C ARG A 100 2.61 4.01 2.21
N THR A 101 1.82 4.11 3.26
CA THR A 101 0.61 3.30 3.43
C THR A 101 -0.63 3.99 2.87
N GLU A 102 -0.81 5.29 3.15
CA GLU A 102 -1.99 6.08 2.77
C GLU A 102 -1.62 7.50 2.28
N PRO A 103 -0.98 7.66 1.10
CA PRO A 103 -0.59 8.97 0.57
C PRO A 103 -1.78 9.94 0.39
N ALA A 104 -2.95 9.43 0.00
CA ALA A 104 -4.16 10.24 -0.14
C ALA A 104 -4.58 10.89 1.20
N ARG A 105 -4.42 10.17 2.32
CA ARG A 105 -4.72 10.72 3.66
C ARG A 105 -3.80 11.87 4.01
N VAL A 106 -2.53 11.79 3.61
CA VAL A 106 -1.55 12.85 3.82
C VAL A 106 -1.91 14.10 3.02
N VAL A 107 -2.30 13.94 1.75
CA VAL A 107 -2.82 15.03 0.91
C VAL A 107 -4.02 15.70 1.56
N ASP A 108 -5.00 14.90 2.01
CA ASP A 108 -6.18 15.43 2.69
C ASP A 108 -5.82 16.14 3.99
N MET A 109 -4.80 15.66 4.72
CA MET A 109 -4.31 16.30 5.93
C MET A 109 -3.76 17.69 5.65
N VAL A 110 -2.98 17.88 4.58
CA VAL A 110 -2.51 19.21 4.13
C VAL A 110 -3.70 20.10 3.76
N ALA A 111 -4.68 19.56 3.03
CA ALA A 111 -5.85 20.32 2.59
C ALA A 111 -6.74 20.80 3.75
N ARG A 112 -6.78 20.05 4.87
CA ARG A 112 -7.55 20.41 6.07
C ARG A 112 -6.86 21.43 6.97
N GLN A 113 -5.54 21.61 6.85
CA GLN A 113 -4.85 22.58 7.69
C GLN A 113 -5.29 24.02 7.32
N PRO A 114 -5.57 24.88 8.31
CA PRO A 114 -5.78 26.30 8.06
C PRO A 114 -4.57 26.91 7.36
N ALA A 115 -4.79 27.92 6.50
CA ALA A 115 -3.69 28.66 5.90
C ALA A 115 -2.81 29.29 6.99
N GLY A 116 -1.49 29.16 6.83
CA GLY A 116 -0.51 29.62 7.81
C GLY A 116 0.73 28.73 7.84
N GLU A 117 1.69 29.09 8.70
CA GLU A 117 2.99 28.41 8.80
C GLU A 117 2.87 26.88 8.99
N PRO A 118 1.98 26.33 9.84
CA PRO A 118 1.88 24.88 10.01
C PRO A 118 1.49 24.13 8.72
N ARG A 119 0.62 24.74 7.89
CA ARG A 119 0.21 24.15 6.61
C ARG A 119 1.34 24.15 5.61
N GLU A 120 2.07 25.27 5.50
CA GLU A 120 3.19 25.38 4.58
C GLU A 120 4.33 24.44 4.98
N THR A 121 4.67 24.38 6.27
CA THR A 121 5.66 23.43 6.81
C THR A 121 5.26 21.98 6.53
N LEU A 122 3.99 21.61 6.77
CA LEU A 122 3.53 20.27 6.42
C LEU A 122 3.62 20.02 4.91
N ARG A 123 3.19 20.96 4.07
CA ARG A 123 3.24 20.83 2.61
C ARG A 123 4.67 20.60 2.12
N ASP A 124 5.62 21.39 2.63
CA ASP A 124 7.03 21.32 2.23
C ASP A 124 7.67 19.98 2.66
N GLU A 125 7.35 19.50 3.86
CA GLU A 125 7.84 18.20 4.32
C GLU A 125 7.23 17.04 3.53
N VAL A 126 5.94 17.10 3.22
CA VAL A 126 5.28 16.11 2.34
C VAL A 126 5.93 16.10 0.97
N ALA A 127 6.12 17.27 0.35
CA ALA A 127 6.75 17.38 -0.97
C ALA A 127 8.16 16.80 -0.97
N ARG A 128 8.99 17.19 0.01
CA ARG A 128 10.37 16.71 0.15
C ARG A 128 10.43 15.20 0.27
N GLN A 129 9.60 14.60 1.12
CA GLN A 129 9.62 13.17 1.36
C GLN A 129 9.01 12.38 0.19
N TRP A 130 7.92 12.88 -0.39
CA TRP A 130 7.24 12.18 -1.47
C TRP A 130 8.09 12.15 -2.74
N ILE A 131 8.72 13.26 -3.11
CA ILE A 131 9.63 13.33 -4.28
C ILE A 131 10.75 12.28 -4.19
N THR A 132 11.26 11.99 -2.99
CA THR A 132 12.36 11.02 -2.84
C THR A 132 11.95 9.57 -3.13
N ARG A 133 10.65 9.28 -3.14
CA ARG A 133 10.09 7.92 -3.24
C ARG A 133 9.26 7.71 -4.49
N ASP A 134 8.48 8.72 -4.86
CA ASP A 134 7.55 8.71 -5.99
C ASP A 134 7.42 10.14 -6.53
N THR A 135 8.38 10.49 -7.38
CA THR A 135 8.46 11.82 -8.01
C THR A 135 7.23 12.12 -8.86
N GLU A 136 6.68 11.13 -9.57
CA GLU A 136 5.55 11.34 -10.47
C GLU A 136 4.30 11.74 -9.70
N SER A 137 3.95 10.98 -8.66
CA SER A 137 2.80 11.30 -7.81
C SER A 137 3.00 12.61 -7.05
N ALA A 138 4.22 12.88 -6.56
CA ALA A 138 4.52 14.12 -5.86
C ALA A 138 4.36 15.35 -6.77
N VAL A 139 4.86 15.30 -8.00
CA VAL A 139 4.70 16.38 -8.99
C VAL A 139 3.25 16.56 -9.40
N ALA A 140 2.47 15.48 -9.51
CA ALA A 140 1.04 15.57 -9.82
C ALA A 140 0.23 16.25 -8.71
N TRP A 141 0.71 16.22 -7.47
CA TRP A 141 0.04 16.83 -6.32
C TRP A 141 0.37 18.33 -6.11
N LEU A 142 1.59 18.75 -6.45
CA LEU A 142 2.15 20.08 -6.15
C LEU A 142 1.44 21.25 -6.84
#